data_AF-A0A8J2NH79-F1
#
_entry.id   AF-A0A8J2NH79-F1
#
_cell.length_a   1.000
_cell.length_b   1.000
_cell.length_c   1.000
_cell.angle_alpha   90.00
_cell.angle_beta   90.00
_cell.angle_gamma   90.00
#
_symmetry.space_group_name_H-M   'P 1'
#
loop_
_entity.id
_entity.type
_entity.pdbx_description
1 polymer ?
#
loop_
_entity_poly.entity_id
_entity_poly.type
_entity_poly.pdbx_seq_one_letter_code
_entity_poly.pdbx_strand_id
1 'polypeptide(L)'
;MDCFNRLPAELRVQIFSEFASPTTIQNTIRASPAMLHGYVANKEMIRCLSLSRLISGDRYNEILQDTLTFIDLDAHNFAPFSSRRPSELDWNNHVIDYYIYMWATRSYRDPFQEGDRSAIWKLWRFFSRIVILAEDYISKAASRGIQVYLCVPRISNPAAGLSWYGEQKVPHHKTLDHINGSERHLTLWTFTKFEILYRLQQPRFAKPLHTDTFRDALDALSSRDKEALRCVDAYTRGLFCALCWKCTTNNESCKDLESLLGFIQAGSLGWDWDESSAVGRVKPKKVGD
;
A
#
# COMPACT_ATOMS: atom_id res chain seq x y z
N MET A 1 18.15 -26.89 -8.30
CA MET A 1 19.37 -26.07 -8.11
C MET A 1 18.95 -24.62 -8.15
N ASP A 2 19.21 -23.85 -7.09
CA ASP A 2 18.91 -22.42 -7.05
C ASP A 2 20.00 -21.66 -7.85
N CYS A 3 19.60 -20.99 -8.94
CA CYS A 3 20.53 -20.25 -9.80
C CYS A 3 21.13 -19.01 -9.12
N PHE A 4 20.43 -18.43 -8.13
CA PHE A 4 20.88 -17.24 -7.41
C PHE A 4 22.01 -17.54 -6.41
N ASN A 5 22.23 -18.81 -6.03
CA ASN A 5 23.36 -19.21 -5.19
C ASN A 5 24.73 -18.97 -5.85
N ARG A 6 24.78 -18.86 -7.18
CA ARG A 6 26.01 -18.57 -7.92
C ARG A 6 26.31 -17.07 -7.98
N LEU A 7 25.37 -16.23 -7.59
CA LEU A 7 25.52 -14.78 -7.64
C LEU A 7 26.11 -14.25 -6.32
N PRO A 8 27.07 -13.31 -6.40
CA PRO A 8 27.49 -12.51 -5.26
C PRO A 8 26.30 -11.85 -4.54
N ALA A 9 26.46 -11.57 -3.24
CA ALA A 9 25.39 -11.00 -2.43
C ALA A 9 24.95 -9.62 -2.96
N GLU A 10 25.90 -8.85 -3.50
CA GLU A 10 25.72 -7.52 -4.06
C GLU A 10 24.79 -7.57 -5.28
N LEU A 11 24.99 -8.55 -6.18
CA LEU A 11 24.12 -8.72 -7.35
C LEU A 11 22.71 -9.16 -6.95
N ARG A 12 22.57 -9.97 -5.90
CA ARG A 12 21.24 -10.35 -5.37
C ARG A 12 20.48 -9.14 -4.83
N VAL A 13 21.16 -8.23 -4.13
CA VAL A 13 20.56 -6.95 -3.69
C VAL A 13 20.20 -6.08 -4.91
N GLN A 14 21.08 -5.98 -5.89
CA GLN A 14 20.84 -5.17 -7.09
C GLN A 14 19.62 -5.68 -7.86
N ILE A 15 19.39 -7.00 -7.94
CA ILE A 15 18.18 -7.55 -8.53
C ILE A 15 16.92 -7.06 -7.81
N PHE A 16 16.92 -7.01 -6.47
CA PHE A 16 15.79 -6.45 -5.73
C PHE A 16 15.57 -4.96 -5.99
N SER A 17 16.64 -4.20 -6.24
CA SER A 17 16.55 -2.79 -6.57
C SER A 17 15.86 -2.52 -7.91
N GLU A 18 15.77 -3.53 -8.80
CA GLU A 18 15.06 -3.42 -10.06
C GLU A 18 13.53 -3.60 -9.93
N PHE A 19 13.06 -4.16 -8.82
CA PHE A 19 11.64 -4.39 -8.57
C PHE A 19 11.00 -3.14 -7.96
N ALA A 20 9.95 -2.63 -8.62
CA ALA A 20 9.07 -1.62 -8.05
C ALA A 20 7.93 -2.28 -7.26
N SER A 21 7.51 -3.50 -7.63
CA SER A 21 6.43 -4.21 -6.95
C SER A 21 6.92 -5.02 -5.73
N PRO A 22 6.33 -4.81 -4.53
CA PRO A 22 6.50 -5.71 -3.39
C PRO A 22 6.03 -7.14 -3.69
N THR A 23 5.03 -7.31 -4.56
CA THR A 23 4.54 -8.64 -4.99
C THR A 23 5.63 -9.39 -5.74
N THR A 24 6.38 -8.71 -6.62
CA THR A 24 7.52 -9.30 -7.33
C THR A 24 8.65 -9.70 -6.37
N ILE A 25 8.96 -8.84 -5.39
CA ILE A 25 9.93 -9.17 -4.32
C ILE A 25 9.50 -10.44 -3.59
N GLN A 26 8.23 -10.55 -3.20
CA GLN A 26 7.70 -11.73 -2.51
C GLN A 26 7.75 -13.00 -3.35
N ASN A 27 7.36 -12.92 -4.62
CA ASN A 27 7.44 -14.05 -5.53
C ASN A 27 8.90 -14.52 -5.68
N THR A 28 9.84 -13.58 -5.74
CA THR A 28 11.27 -13.88 -5.86
C THR A 28 11.83 -14.59 -4.63
N ILE A 29 11.55 -14.11 -3.42
CA ILE A 29 12.03 -14.75 -2.18
C ILE A 29 11.38 -16.13 -1.95
N ARG A 30 10.15 -16.34 -2.43
CA ARG A 30 9.48 -17.65 -2.36
C ARG A 30 10.04 -18.66 -3.35
N ALA A 31 10.45 -18.18 -4.52
CA ALA A 31 11.03 -19.02 -5.56
C ALA A 31 12.48 -19.42 -5.27
N SER A 32 13.23 -18.64 -4.47
CA SER A 32 14.65 -18.85 -4.22
C SER A 32 15.03 -18.65 -2.75
N PRO A 33 15.51 -19.71 -2.06
CA PRO A 33 16.11 -19.59 -0.73
C PRO A 33 17.30 -18.63 -0.69
N ALA A 34 18.13 -18.58 -1.73
CA ALA A 34 19.28 -17.68 -1.79
C ALA A 34 18.85 -16.20 -1.82
N MET A 35 17.76 -15.90 -2.51
CA MET A 35 17.16 -14.56 -2.55
C MET A 35 16.49 -14.21 -1.22
N LEU A 36 15.83 -15.17 -0.56
CA LEU A 36 15.31 -14.97 0.79
C LEU A 36 16.42 -14.60 1.79
N HIS A 37 17.53 -15.35 1.79
CA HIS A 37 18.68 -15.03 2.66
C HIS A 37 19.26 -13.65 2.35
N GLY A 38 19.40 -13.29 1.08
CA GLY A 38 19.87 -11.96 0.67
C GLY A 38 18.93 -10.84 1.11
N TYR A 39 17.62 -11.07 1.01
CA TYR A 39 16.58 -10.13 1.46
C TYR A 39 16.60 -9.91 2.97
N VAL A 40 16.67 -11.00 3.76
CA VAL A 40 16.73 -10.91 5.23
C VAL A 40 17.98 -10.15 5.67
N ALA A 41 19.12 -10.41 5.05
CA ALA A 41 20.39 -9.76 5.39
C ALA A 41 20.42 -8.26 5.05
N ASN A 42 19.75 -7.82 3.99
CA ASN A 42 19.84 -6.45 3.46
C ASN A 42 18.49 -5.71 3.39
N LYS A 43 17.55 -6.07 4.28
CA LYS A 43 16.15 -5.65 4.24
C LYS A 43 15.95 -4.13 4.15
N GLU A 44 16.69 -3.37 4.95
CA GLU A 44 16.56 -1.90 4.99
C GLU A 44 17.03 -1.26 3.70
N MET A 45 18.18 -1.70 3.18
CA MET A 45 18.72 -1.22 1.92
C MET A 45 17.78 -1.55 0.75
N ILE A 46 17.27 -2.78 0.70
CA ILE A 46 16.32 -3.20 -0.34
C ILE A 46 15.05 -2.34 -0.31
N ARG A 47 14.47 -2.10 0.87
CA ARG A 47 13.31 -1.21 1.01
C ARG A 47 13.59 0.19 0.51
N CYS A 48 14.73 0.77 0.90
CA CYS A 48 15.13 2.11 0.47
C CYS A 48 15.26 2.20 -1.05
N LEU A 49 15.96 1.24 -1.67
CA LEU A 49 16.17 1.19 -3.11
C LEU A 49 14.87 0.96 -3.89
N SER A 50 14.07 -0.03 -3.49
CA SER A 50 12.78 -0.31 -4.13
C SER A 50 11.82 0.87 -3.99
N LEU A 51 11.81 1.55 -2.84
CA LEU A 51 10.99 2.73 -2.62
C LEU A 51 11.46 3.91 -3.48
N SER A 52 12.77 4.18 -3.53
CA SER A 52 13.36 5.20 -4.41
C SER A 52 12.98 4.96 -5.87
N ARG A 53 13.03 3.70 -6.33
CA ARG A 53 12.59 3.34 -7.67
C ARG A 53 11.09 3.54 -7.89
N LEU A 54 10.28 3.21 -6.90
CA LEU A 54 8.82 3.37 -6.98
C LEU A 54 8.43 4.84 -7.18
N ILE A 55 9.11 5.75 -6.48
CA ILE A 55 8.87 7.20 -6.55
C ILE A 55 9.77 7.92 -7.57
N SER A 56 10.61 7.21 -8.34
CA SER A 56 11.62 7.80 -9.26
C SER A 56 11.07 8.74 -10.36
N GLY A 57 9.74 8.86 -10.49
CA GLY A 57 9.07 9.81 -11.38
C GLY A 57 8.40 11.00 -10.68
N ASP A 58 8.51 11.12 -9.35
CA ASP A 58 7.87 12.16 -8.54
C ASP A 58 8.64 13.48 -8.60
N ARG A 59 8.61 14.13 -9.77
CA ARG A 59 9.43 15.32 -10.07
C ARG A 59 9.17 16.52 -9.15
N TYR A 60 8.00 16.58 -8.52
CA TYR A 60 7.58 17.68 -7.66
C TYR A 60 7.35 17.24 -6.20
N ASN A 61 7.82 16.04 -5.83
CA ASN A 61 7.61 15.45 -4.52
C ASN A 61 6.11 15.40 -4.10
N GLU A 62 5.19 15.35 -5.06
CA GLU A 62 3.77 15.36 -4.75
C GLU A 62 3.36 14.09 -4.02
N ILE A 63 3.80 12.95 -4.54
CA ILE A 63 3.50 11.63 -3.97
C ILE A 63 4.16 11.50 -2.60
N LEU A 64 5.45 11.86 -2.49
CA LEU A 64 6.19 11.80 -1.24
C LEU A 64 5.55 12.67 -0.16
N GLN A 65 5.25 13.93 -0.48
CA GLN A 65 4.66 14.88 0.48
C GLN A 65 3.25 14.46 0.89
N ASP A 66 2.40 14.04 -0.05
CA ASP A 66 1.05 13.55 0.27
C ASP A 66 1.11 12.31 1.19
N THR A 67 2.09 11.44 0.96
CA THR A 67 2.29 10.23 1.80
C THR A 67 2.81 10.57 3.19
N LEU A 68 3.76 11.50 3.32
CA LEU A 68 4.29 11.91 4.62
C LEU A 68 3.19 12.56 5.47
N THR A 69 2.33 13.39 4.88
CA THR A 69 1.14 13.90 5.55
C THR A 69 0.25 12.76 6.04
N PHE A 70 -0.03 11.77 5.20
CA PHE A 70 -0.84 10.62 5.60
C PHE A 70 -0.21 9.90 6.80
N ILE A 71 1.10 9.64 6.76
CA ILE A 71 1.82 8.94 7.83
C ILE A 71 1.75 9.70 9.14
N ASP A 72 1.91 11.03 9.13
CA ASP A 72 1.87 11.84 10.34
C ASP A 72 0.45 11.94 10.92
N LEU A 73 -0.56 12.08 10.06
CA LEU A 73 -1.97 12.00 10.46
C LEU A 73 -2.32 10.61 11.02
N ASP A 74 -1.74 9.54 10.50
CA ASP A 74 -1.99 8.17 11.02
C ASP A 74 -1.25 7.90 12.34
N ALA A 75 0.00 8.36 12.45
CA ALA A 75 0.83 8.17 13.64
C ALA A 75 0.23 8.80 14.92
N HIS A 76 -0.56 9.85 14.76
CA HIS A 76 -1.22 10.52 15.87
C HIS A 76 -2.53 9.84 16.30
N ASN A 77 -2.77 8.61 15.81
CA ASN A 77 -3.94 7.80 16.14
C ASN A 77 -5.23 8.62 16.11
N PHE A 78 -5.38 9.46 15.09
CA PHE A 78 -6.68 10.00 14.75
C PHE A 78 -7.52 8.79 14.30
N ALA A 79 -8.10 8.09 15.27
CA ALA A 79 -8.76 6.81 15.08
C ALA A 79 -10.04 7.02 14.27
N PRO A 80 -10.28 6.27 13.19
CA PRO A 80 -11.40 6.47 12.27
C PRO A 80 -12.79 6.31 12.91
N PHE A 81 -12.87 5.63 14.06
CA PHE A 81 -14.11 5.29 14.74
C PHE A 81 -14.04 5.50 16.26
N SER A 82 -13.41 6.58 16.73
CA SER A 82 -13.92 7.10 18.00
C SER A 82 -15.33 7.59 17.72
N SER A 83 -16.35 6.79 18.06
CA SER A 83 -17.78 7.13 18.05
C SER A 83 -18.13 8.36 18.89
N ARG A 84 -17.14 8.98 19.53
CA ARG A 84 -17.24 10.33 20.06
C ARG A 84 -17.37 11.31 18.90
N ARG A 85 -18.46 12.09 18.93
CA ARG A 85 -18.47 13.42 18.30
C ARG A 85 -17.11 14.08 18.59
N PRO A 86 -16.45 14.70 17.58
CA PRO A 86 -15.21 15.41 17.83
C PRO A 86 -15.44 16.32 19.03
N SER A 87 -14.67 16.08 20.09
CA SER A 87 -14.79 16.87 21.31
C SER A 87 -14.35 18.30 20.99
N GLU A 88 -14.82 19.31 21.72
CA GLU A 88 -14.31 20.70 21.54
C GLU A 88 -12.78 20.78 21.63
N LEU A 89 -12.12 19.83 22.31
CA LEU A 89 -10.66 19.69 22.33
C LEU A 89 -10.05 19.27 20.98
N ASP A 90 -10.74 18.47 20.17
CA ASP A 90 -10.26 18.05 18.83
C ASP A 90 -10.24 19.24 17.86
N TRP A 91 -11.17 20.19 18.02
CA TRP A 91 -11.25 21.41 17.22
C TRP A 91 -10.17 22.44 17.55
N ASN A 92 -9.56 22.36 18.73
CA ASN A 92 -8.43 23.20 19.14
C ASN A 92 -7.07 22.51 18.97
N ASN A 93 -7.03 21.39 18.25
CA ASN A 93 -5.79 20.67 18.04
C ASN A 93 -4.90 21.37 16.99
N HIS A 94 -4.03 22.25 17.47
CA HIS A 94 -3.02 22.95 16.65
C HIS A 94 -2.08 22.00 15.89
N VAL A 95 -1.98 20.74 16.32
CA VAL A 95 -1.16 19.72 15.64
C VAL A 95 -1.78 19.33 14.29
N ILE A 96 -3.11 19.26 14.19
CA ILE A 96 -3.79 19.00 12.91
C ILE A 96 -3.59 20.18 11.96
N ASP A 97 -3.74 21.41 12.48
CA ASP A 97 -3.54 22.63 11.70
C ASP A 97 -2.10 22.71 11.17
N TYR A 98 -1.12 22.31 11.99
CA TYR A 98 0.28 22.18 11.58
C TYR A 98 0.47 21.17 10.45
N TYR A 99 -0.09 19.96 10.53
CA TYR A 99 0.08 18.96 9.48
C TYR A 99 -0.60 19.34 8.16
N ILE A 100 -1.76 19.99 8.23
CA ILE A 100 -2.46 20.52 7.05
C ILE A 100 -1.68 21.68 6.45
N TYR A 101 -1.11 22.55 7.27
CA TYR A 101 -0.20 23.60 6.81
C TYR A 101 1.04 23.02 6.12
N MET A 102 1.70 22.03 6.72
CA MET A 102 2.87 21.35 6.15
C MET A 102 2.54 20.67 4.82
N TRP A 103 1.36 20.06 4.72
CA TRP A 103 0.86 19.47 3.48
C TRP A 103 0.60 20.51 2.39
N ALA A 104 -0.11 21.60 2.73
CA ALA A 104 -0.44 22.67 1.80
C ALA A 104 0.82 23.39 1.29
N THR A 105 1.82 23.55 2.16
CA THR A 105 3.10 24.20 1.84
C THR A 105 4.18 23.26 1.32
N ARG A 106 3.91 21.96 1.21
CA ARG A 106 4.86 20.94 0.71
C ARG A 106 6.22 20.98 1.43
N SER A 107 6.19 21.19 2.74
CA SER A 107 7.38 21.50 3.54
C SER A 107 7.96 20.31 4.30
N TYR A 108 7.52 19.08 4.04
CA TYR A 108 8.14 17.91 4.67
C TYR A 108 9.57 17.72 4.17
N ARG A 109 10.44 17.30 5.08
CA ARG A 109 11.82 16.97 4.76
C ARG A 109 11.90 15.62 4.05
N ASP A 110 12.93 15.48 3.23
CA ASP A 110 13.17 14.25 2.48
C ASP A 110 13.81 13.17 3.39
N PRO A 111 13.10 12.07 3.71
CA PRO A 111 13.61 11.02 4.58
C PRO A 111 14.80 10.25 3.99
N PHE A 112 14.98 10.25 2.66
CA PHE A 112 16.11 9.62 2.01
C PHE A 112 17.40 10.40 2.25
N GLN A 113 17.32 11.74 2.26
CA GLN A 113 18.46 12.61 2.53
C GLN A 113 18.83 12.60 4.01
N GLU A 114 17.83 12.57 4.90
CA GLU A 114 18.05 12.54 6.34
C GLU A 114 18.46 11.16 6.88
N GLY A 115 18.30 10.10 6.07
CA GLY A 115 18.56 8.74 6.49
C GLY A 115 17.60 8.25 7.59
N ASP A 116 16.39 8.81 7.65
CA ASP A 116 15.39 8.43 8.64
C ASP A 116 14.80 7.04 8.32
N ARG A 117 15.40 6.02 8.93
CA ARG A 117 14.99 4.62 8.76
C ARG A 117 13.54 4.38 9.20
N SER A 118 13.05 5.12 10.20
CA SER A 118 11.68 4.99 10.70
C SER A 118 10.68 5.51 9.67
N ALA A 119 10.92 6.70 9.12
CA ALA A 119 10.10 7.25 8.05
C ALA A 119 10.16 6.37 6.79
N ILE A 120 11.34 5.91 6.37
CA ILE A 120 11.49 4.98 5.23
C ILE A 120 10.69 3.70 5.45
N TRP A 121 10.69 3.14 6.66
CA TRP A 121 9.89 1.95 6.96
C TRP A 121 8.38 2.22 6.88
N LYS A 122 7.91 3.37 7.41
CA LYS A 122 6.50 3.76 7.32
C LYS A 122 6.08 4.01 5.86
N LEU A 123 6.92 4.67 5.07
CA LEU A 123 6.73 4.85 3.63
C LEU A 123 6.64 3.52 2.92
N TRP A 124 7.60 2.62 3.14
CA TRP A 124 7.59 1.27 2.56
C TRP A 124 6.28 0.53 2.87
N ARG A 125 5.81 0.62 4.12
CA ARG A 125 4.55 -0.01 4.55
C ARG A 125 3.34 0.62 3.85
N PHE A 126 3.30 1.95 3.73
CA PHE A 126 2.24 2.65 3.00
C PHE A 126 2.21 2.25 1.53
N PHE A 127 3.33 2.41 0.82
CA PHE A 127 3.39 2.10 -0.60
C PHE A 127 3.19 0.62 -0.88
N SER A 128 3.64 -0.28 0.00
CA SER A 128 3.37 -1.70 -0.19
C SER A 128 1.86 -1.98 -0.29
N ARG A 129 1.05 -1.27 0.49
CA ARG A 129 -0.40 -1.39 0.47
C ARG A 129 -1.02 -0.77 -0.78
N ILE A 130 -0.60 0.45 -1.12
CA ILE A 130 -1.05 1.14 -2.32
C ILE A 130 -0.75 0.31 -3.58
N VAL A 131 0.43 -0.29 -3.66
CA VAL A 131 0.83 -1.13 -4.79
C VAL A 131 -0.06 -2.37 -4.90
N ILE A 132 -0.39 -3.04 -3.82
CA ILE A 132 -1.28 -4.23 -3.84
C ILE A 132 -2.65 -3.87 -4.44
N LEU A 133 -3.22 -2.73 -4.05
CA LEU A 133 -4.51 -2.27 -4.59
C LEU A 133 -4.40 -1.78 -6.03
N ALA A 134 -3.34 -1.06 -6.36
CA ALA A 134 -3.07 -0.64 -7.72
C ALA A 134 -2.93 -1.84 -8.67
N GLU A 135 -2.21 -2.89 -8.26
CA GLU A 135 -2.07 -4.11 -9.04
C GLU A 135 -3.38 -4.88 -9.19
N ASP A 136 -4.21 -4.96 -8.15
CA ASP A 136 -5.56 -5.54 -8.25
C ASP A 136 -6.44 -4.73 -9.21
N TYR A 137 -6.41 -3.40 -9.11
CA TYR A 137 -7.11 -2.50 -10.02
C TYR A 137 -6.69 -2.71 -11.48
N ILE A 138 -5.39 -2.71 -11.77
CA ILE A 138 -4.86 -2.92 -13.12
C ILE A 138 -5.22 -4.32 -13.63
N SER A 139 -5.14 -5.34 -12.77
CA SER A 139 -5.48 -6.72 -13.11
C SER A 139 -6.97 -6.86 -13.45
N LYS A 140 -7.85 -6.21 -12.68
CA LYS A 140 -9.30 -6.17 -12.94
C LYS A 140 -9.62 -5.41 -14.23
N ALA A 141 -9.02 -4.23 -14.42
CA ALA A 141 -9.21 -3.42 -15.61
C ALA A 141 -8.73 -4.12 -16.89
N ALA A 142 -7.68 -4.94 -16.80
CA ALA A 142 -7.17 -5.73 -17.92
C ALA A 142 -7.91 -7.05 -18.15
N SER A 143 -8.80 -7.46 -17.24
CA SER A 143 -9.52 -8.73 -17.34
C SER A 143 -10.76 -8.62 -18.22
N ARG A 144 -11.05 -9.70 -18.95
CA ARG A 144 -12.29 -9.84 -19.74
C ARG A 144 -13.46 -10.41 -18.92
N GLY A 145 -13.20 -10.95 -17.73
CA GLY A 145 -14.19 -11.66 -16.93
C GLY A 145 -14.78 -10.79 -15.81
N ILE A 146 -16.10 -10.62 -15.80
CA ILE A 146 -16.83 -9.88 -14.74
C ILE A 146 -16.57 -10.48 -13.34
N GLN A 147 -16.39 -11.80 -13.26
CA GLN A 147 -16.13 -12.50 -12.00
C GLN A 147 -14.85 -12.01 -11.29
N VAL A 148 -13.88 -11.44 -12.02
CA VAL A 148 -12.64 -10.92 -11.44
C VAL A 148 -12.90 -9.72 -10.53
N TYR A 149 -13.99 -8.98 -10.74
CA TYR A 149 -14.40 -7.87 -9.86
C TYR A 149 -14.92 -8.35 -8.49
N LEU A 150 -15.29 -9.63 -8.36
CA LEU A 150 -15.65 -10.26 -7.08
C LEU A 150 -14.42 -10.75 -6.30
N CYS A 151 -13.24 -10.76 -6.93
CA CYS A 151 -12.00 -11.11 -6.25
C CYS A 151 -11.57 -9.98 -5.32
N VAL A 152 -10.98 -10.37 -4.20
CA VAL A 152 -10.41 -9.46 -3.20
C VAL A 152 -8.90 -9.71 -3.15
N PRO A 153 -8.06 -8.66 -3.18
CA PRO A 153 -6.63 -8.82 -3.02
C PRO A 153 -6.30 -9.32 -1.62
N ARG A 154 -5.43 -10.32 -1.53
CA ARG A 154 -4.94 -10.83 -0.25
C ARG A 154 -3.81 -9.94 0.26
N ILE A 155 -4.13 -8.97 1.11
CA ILE A 155 -3.13 -8.07 1.71
C ILE A 155 -2.10 -8.84 2.54
N SER A 156 -2.54 -9.88 3.26
CA SER A 156 -1.70 -10.75 4.08
C SER A 156 -0.74 -11.62 3.26
N ASN A 157 -1.09 -11.91 2.00
CA ASN A 157 -0.27 -12.70 1.10
C ASN A 157 -0.39 -12.19 -0.36
N PRO A 158 0.30 -11.09 -0.71
CA PRO A 158 0.26 -10.50 -2.05
C PRO A 158 0.63 -11.49 -3.17
N ALA A 159 1.59 -12.36 -2.89
CA ALA A 159 2.03 -13.42 -3.81
C ALA A 159 1.00 -14.54 -4.04
N ALA A 160 -0.08 -14.63 -3.25
CA ALA A 160 -1.18 -15.57 -3.53
C ALA A 160 -2.10 -15.11 -4.67
N GLY A 161 -1.92 -13.89 -5.18
CA GLY A 161 -2.74 -13.31 -6.24
C GLY A 161 -4.21 -13.13 -5.85
N LEU A 162 -5.06 -12.97 -6.86
CA LEU A 162 -6.50 -12.74 -6.68
C LEU A 162 -7.24 -14.07 -6.55
N SER A 163 -7.95 -14.23 -5.43
CA SER A 163 -8.70 -15.45 -5.11
C SER A 163 -10.20 -15.20 -5.04
N TRP A 164 -10.95 -16.15 -5.62
CA TRP A 164 -12.41 -16.24 -5.56
C TRP A 164 -12.77 -17.61 -4.99
N TYR A 165 -13.41 -17.66 -3.82
CA TYR A 165 -13.76 -18.92 -3.11
C TYR A 165 -12.58 -19.89 -2.92
N GLY A 166 -11.43 -19.41 -2.45
CA GLY A 166 -10.26 -20.27 -2.18
C GLY A 166 -9.55 -20.79 -3.44
N GLU A 167 -10.15 -20.67 -4.62
CA GLU A 167 -9.53 -20.99 -5.90
C GLU A 167 -8.86 -19.75 -6.52
N GLN A 168 -7.61 -19.90 -6.93
CA GLN A 168 -6.86 -18.88 -7.64
C GLN A 168 -7.35 -18.81 -9.10
N LYS A 169 -8.27 -17.89 -9.38
CA LYS A 169 -8.92 -17.79 -10.70
C LYS A 169 -8.32 -16.75 -11.64
N VAL A 170 -7.39 -15.92 -11.19
CA VAL A 170 -6.75 -14.91 -12.05
C VAL A 170 -5.36 -15.39 -12.46
N PRO A 171 -5.21 -16.05 -13.62
CA PRO A 171 -3.90 -16.46 -14.14
C PRO A 171 -3.02 -15.27 -14.57
N HIS A 172 -3.53 -14.04 -14.54
CA HIS A 172 -2.87 -12.85 -15.08
C HIS A 172 -2.85 -11.68 -14.09
N HIS A 173 -2.31 -11.90 -12.89
CA HIS A 173 -1.99 -10.80 -11.97
C HIS A 173 -0.94 -9.90 -12.63
N LYS A 174 -1.31 -8.66 -12.95
CA LYS A 174 -0.40 -7.67 -13.53
C LYS A 174 0.27 -6.89 -12.41
N THR A 175 1.59 -7.02 -12.31
CA THR A 175 2.39 -6.21 -11.38
C THR A 175 2.73 -4.84 -11.98
N LEU A 176 3.06 -3.87 -11.12
CA LEU A 176 3.51 -2.54 -11.56
C LEU A 176 4.83 -2.57 -12.34
N ASP A 177 5.57 -3.68 -12.32
CA ASP A 177 6.79 -3.85 -13.11
C ASP A 177 6.49 -4.04 -14.62
N HIS A 178 5.26 -4.37 -14.99
CA HIS A 178 4.84 -4.60 -16.38
C HIS A 178 4.27 -3.37 -17.09
N ILE A 179 4.08 -2.27 -16.37
CA ILE A 179 3.52 -1.01 -16.91
C ILE A 179 4.63 0.02 -17.13
N ASN A 180 4.39 0.98 -18.01
CA ASN A 180 5.39 2.00 -18.30
C ASN A 180 5.57 2.96 -17.10
N GLY A 181 6.72 3.66 -17.05
CA GLY A 181 7.05 4.54 -15.92
C GLY A 181 6.04 5.66 -15.67
N SER A 182 5.45 6.23 -16.72
CA SER A 182 4.43 7.29 -16.62
C SER A 182 3.09 6.78 -16.08
N GLU A 183 2.65 5.60 -16.52
CA GLU A 183 1.44 4.94 -16.02
C GLU A 183 1.63 4.56 -14.56
N ARG A 184 2.79 3.98 -14.22
CA ARG A 184 3.13 3.65 -12.84
C ARG A 184 3.06 4.88 -11.94
N HIS A 185 3.68 5.98 -12.36
CA HIS A 185 3.63 7.23 -11.61
C HIS A 185 2.19 7.73 -11.46
N LEU A 186 1.41 7.80 -12.54
CA LEU A 186 0.01 8.24 -12.50
C LEU A 186 -0.85 7.35 -11.59
N THR A 187 -0.68 6.02 -11.66
CA THR A 187 -1.42 5.09 -10.81
C THR A 187 -1.07 5.31 -9.35
N LEU A 188 0.22 5.36 -8.99
CA LEU A 188 0.65 5.59 -7.61
C LEU A 188 0.18 6.94 -7.09
N TRP A 189 0.31 7.99 -7.90
CA TRP A 189 -0.18 9.32 -7.59
C TRP A 189 -1.68 9.29 -7.32
N THR A 190 -2.47 8.70 -8.22
CA THR A 190 -3.94 8.68 -8.08
C THR A 190 -4.39 7.95 -6.82
N PHE A 191 -3.81 6.79 -6.52
CA PHE A 191 -4.16 6.04 -5.31
C PHE A 191 -3.72 6.76 -4.03
N THR A 192 -2.51 7.35 -4.01
CA THR A 192 -2.01 8.14 -2.87
C THR A 192 -2.88 9.38 -2.66
N LYS A 193 -3.24 10.07 -3.75
CA LYS A 193 -4.08 11.26 -3.75
C LYS A 193 -5.48 10.95 -3.26
N PHE A 194 -6.06 9.85 -3.74
CA PHE A 194 -7.35 9.38 -3.26
C PHE A 194 -7.34 9.13 -1.75
N GLU A 195 -6.32 8.44 -1.24
CA GLU A 195 -6.19 8.11 0.18
C GLU A 195 -6.09 9.36 1.06
N ILE A 196 -5.23 10.32 0.71
CA ILE A 196 -5.10 11.56 1.50
C ILE A 196 -6.36 12.42 1.43
N LEU A 197 -6.98 12.54 0.26
CA LEU A 197 -8.19 13.34 0.10
C LEU A 197 -9.36 12.72 0.88
N TYR A 198 -9.51 11.40 0.84
CA TYR A 198 -10.51 10.68 1.62
C TYR A 198 -10.28 10.85 3.12
N ARG A 199 -9.02 10.82 3.57
CA ARG A 199 -8.66 11.06 4.97
C ARG A 199 -9.06 12.47 5.41
N LEU A 200 -8.77 13.48 4.60
CA LEU A 200 -9.05 14.89 4.90
C LEU A 200 -10.54 15.26 4.86
N GLN A 201 -11.37 14.49 4.15
CA GLN A 201 -12.84 14.69 4.13
C GLN A 201 -13.54 14.25 5.43
N GLN A 202 -12.85 13.57 6.34
CA GLN A 202 -13.49 13.04 7.54
C GLN A 202 -13.97 14.17 8.47
N PRO A 203 -15.11 14.03 9.17
CA PRO A 203 -15.72 15.11 9.97
C PRO A 203 -14.79 15.76 11.01
N ARG A 204 -13.81 15.03 11.50
CA ARG A 204 -12.77 15.53 12.43
C ARG A 204 -11.83 16.58 11.82
N PHE A 205 -11.69 16.60 10.50
CA PHE A 205 -10.87 17.57 9.77
C PHE A 205 -11.73 18.68 9.17
N ALA A 206 -13.06 18.67 9.37
CA ALA A 206 -14.03 19.59 8.78
C ALA A 206 -14.02 21.01 9.41
N LYS A 207 -12.84 21.53 9.78
CA LYS A 207 -12.69 22.97 10.06
C LYS A 207 -12.90 23.75 8.75
N PRO A 208 -13.51 24.94 8.79
CA PRO A 208 -13.69 25.76 7.59
C PRO A 208 -12.37 25.97 6.83
N LEU A 209 -11.29 26.33 7.53
CA LEU A 209 -9.96 26.53 6.95
C LEU A 209 -9.42 25.29 6.21
N HIS A 210 -9.63 24.10 6.76
CA HIS A 210 -9.19 22.84 6.15
C HIS A 210 -10.07 22.47 4.96
N THR A 211 -11.36 22.78 5.03
CA THR A 211 -12.33 22.52 3.98
C THR A 211 -12.04 23.36 2.74
N ASP A 212 -11.63 24.63 2.94
CA ASP A 212 -11.22 25.51 1.84
C ASP A 212 -9.90 25.03 1.23
N THR A 213 -8.89 24.72 2.06
CA THR A 213 -7.61 24.14 1.59
C THR A 213 -7.82 22.86 0.77
N PHE A 214 -8.73 22.00 1.23
CA PHE A 214 -9.11 20.77 0.54
C PHE A 214 -9.81 21.05 -0.80
N ARG A 215 -10.74 21.99 -0.82
CA ARG A 215 -11.47 22.39 -2.03
C ARG A 215 -10.52 22.98 -3.06
N ASP A 216 -9.61 23.86 -2.65
CA ASP A 216 -8.60 24.46 -3.52
C ASP A 216 -7.69 23.38 -4.12
N ALA A 217 -7.28 22.40 -3.31
CA ALA A 217 -6.48 21.27 -3.78
C ALA A 217 -7.23 20.39 -4.79
N LEU A 218 -8.54 20.18 -4.63
CA LEU A 218 -9.38 19.48 -5.60
C LEU A 218 -9.61 20.29 -6.87
N ASP A 219 -9.85 21.60 -6.74
CA ASP A 219 -10.16 22.48 -7.85
C ASP A 219 -8.95 22.67 -8.76
N ALA A 220 -7.74 22.67 -8.18
CA ALA A 220 -6.46 22.69 -8.89
C ALA A 220 -6.22 21.44 -9.76
N LEU A 221 -6.94 20.34 -9.55
CA LEU A 221 -6.76 19.12 -10.34
C LEU A 221 -7.32 19.28 -11.76
N SER A 222 -6.59 18.71 -12.73
CA SER A 222 -7.07 18.66 -14.11
C SER A 222 -8.31 17.77 -14.24
N SER A 223 -9.07 17.92 -15.34
CA SER A 223 -10.22 17.05 -15.63
C SER A 223 -9.83 15.58 -15.71
N ARG A 224 -8.64 15.29 -16.26
CA ARG A 224 -8.07 13.93 -16.34
C ARG A 224 -7.81 13.35 -14.95
N ASP A 225 -7.26 14.16 -14.05
CA ASP A 225 -6.92 13.72 -12.69
C ASP A 225 -8.17 13.48 -11.86
N LYS A 226 -9.17 14.36 -12.00
CA LYS A 226 -10.50 14.19 -11.38
C LYS A 226 -11.16 12.88 -11.83
N GLU A 227 -11.05 12.53 -13.12
CA GLU A 227 -11.57 11.27 -13.64
C GLU A 227 -10.79 10.05 -13.14
N ALA A 228 -9.46 10.14 -13.04
CA ALA A 228 -8.63 9.09 -12.45
C ALA A 228 -9.04 8.83 -10.98
N LEU A 229 -9.26 9.89 -10.20
CA LEU A 229 -9.75 9.77 -8.82
C LEU A 229 -11.14 9.12 -8.75
N ARG A 230 -12.06 9.48 -9.64
CA ARG A 230 -13.39 8.83 -9.73
C ARG A 230 -13.28 7.34 -10.05
N CYS A 231 -12.36 6.95 -10.93
CA CYS A 231 -12.10 5.55 -11.24
C CYS A 231 -11.64 4.77 -10.01
N VAL A 232 -10.75 5.36 -9.20
CA VAL A 232 -10.28 4.76 -7.94
C VAL A 232 -11.39 4.71 -6.88
N ASP A 233 -12.24 5.74 -6.76
CA ASP A 233 -13.41 5.72 -5.88
C ASP A 233 -14.37 4.57 -6.25
N ALA A 234 -14.72 4.45 -7.54
CA ALA A 234 -15.59 3.40 -8.03
C ALA A 234 -15.01 2.00 -7.77
N TYR A 235 -13.70 1.83 -8.01
CA TYR A 235 -12.98 0.60 -7.67
C TYR A 235 -13.05 0.29 -6.16
N THR A 236 -12.77 1.27 -5.31
CA THR A 236 -12.73 1.11 -3.85
C THR A 236 -14.09 0.75 -3.30
N ARG A 237 -15.17 1.38 -3.80
CA ARG A 237 -16.56 1.02 -3.46
C ARG A 237 -16.89 -0.41 -3.88
N GLY A 238 -16.53 -0.80 -5.11
CA GLY A 238 -16.72 -2.16 -5.60
C GLY A 238 -15.99 -3.20 -4.75
N LEU A 239 -14.75 -2.89 -4.36
CA LEU A 239 -13.94 -3.73 -3.48
C LEU A 239 -14.59 -3.89 -2.10
N PHE A 240 -15.08 -2.80 -1.51
CA PHE A 240 -15.82 -2.82 -0.25
C PHE A 240 -17.08 -3.68 -0.33
N CYS A 241 -17.86 -3.55 -1.41
CA CYS A 241 -19.04 -4.40 -1.63
C CYS A 241 -18.66 -5.89 -1.74
N ALA A 242 -17.60 -6.23 -2.48
CA ALA A 242 -17.12 -7.60 -2.61
C ALA A 242 -16.66 -8.18 -1.26
N LEU A 243 -16.03 -7.36 -0.41
CA LEU A 243 -15.65 -7.70 0.94
C LEU A 243 -16.86 -7.98 1.83
N CYS A 244 -17.83 -7.06 1.88
CA CYS A 244 -19.06 -7.25 2.65
C CYS A 244 -19.78 -8.54 2.24
N TRP A 245 -19.90 -8.77 0.92
CA TRP A 245 -20.50 -9.99 0.39
C TRP A 245 -19.79 -11.25 0.90
N LYS A 246 -18.46 -11.33 0.76
CA LYS A 246 -17.68 -12.49 1.23
C LYS A 246 -17.90 -12.77 2.72
N CYS A 247 -17.99 -11.72 3.53
CA CYS A 247 -18.11 -11.87 4.99
C CYS A 247 -19.51 -12.30 5.40
N THR A 248 -20.55 -11.87 4.65
CA THR A 248 -21.92 -12.34 4.87
C THR A 248 -22.16 -13.77 4.41
N THR A 249 -21.45 -14.26 3.38
CA THR A 249 -21.74 -15.58 2.78
C THR A 249 -20.86 -16.72 3.31
N ASN A 250 -19.61 -16.45 3.73
CA ASN A 250 -18.62 -17.52 3.91
C ASN A 250 -18.20 -17.81 5.35
N ASN A 251 -18.65 -17.05 6.37
CA ASN A 251 -18.16 -17.17 7.76
C ASN A 251 -16.61 -17.18 7.89
N GLU A 252 -15.89 -16.73 6.86
CA GLU A 252 -14.44 -16.58 6.90
C GLU A 252 -14.11 -15.41 7.83
N SER A 253 -13.13 -15.59 8.73
CA SER A 253 -12.80 -14.58 9.73
C SER A 253 -12.48 -13.26 9.05
N CYS A 254 -13.07 -12.16 9.52
CA CYS A 254 -12.89 -10.78 9.06
C CYS A 254 -11.44 -10.26 9.12
N LYS A 255 -10.39 -11.08 9.22
CA LYS A 255 -9.00 -10.62 9.29
C LYS A 255 -8.58 -9.86 8.03
N ASP A 256 -8.90 -10.37 6.84
CA ASP A 256 -8.68 -9.64 5.58
C ASP A 256 -9.55 -8.37 5.51
N LEU A 257 -10.73 -8.40 6.14
CA LEU A 257 -11.59 -7.23 6.34
C LEU A 257 -10.95 -6.21 7.28
N GLU A 258 -10.37 -6.57 8.42
CA GLU A 258 -9.66 -5.66 9.33
C GLU A 258 -8.39 -5.07 8.68
N SER A 259 -7.79 -5.82 7.75
CA SER A 259 -6.65 -5.38 6.93
C SER A 259 -7.06 -4.35 5.89
N LEU A 260 -8.18 -4.58 5.20
CA LEU A 260 -8.76 -3.73 4.15
C LEU A 260 -9.61 -2.58 4.72
N LEU A 261 -10.21 -2.76 5.88
CA LEU A 261 -10.86 -1.72 6.67
C LEU A 261 -9.79 -0.89 7.35
N GLY A 262 -8.72 -1.48 7.90
CA GLY A 262 -7.52 -0.75 8.29
C GLY A 262 -6.84 -0.03 7.11
N PHE A 263 -7.12 -0.46 5.87
CA PHE A 263 -6.71 0.22 4.63
C PHE A 263 -7.65 1.40 4.29
N ILE A 264 -8.96 1.30 4.50
CA ILE A 264 -9.93 2.40 4.29
C ILE A 264 -10.01 3.35 5.51
N GLN A 265 -9.53 2.92 6.69
CA GLN A 265 -9.84 3.54 7.97
C GLN A 265 -8.60 3.82 8.85
N ALA A 266 -7.45 3.16 8.66
CA ALA A 266 -6.17 3.37 9.35
C ALA A 266 -6.19 3.56 10.89
N GLY A 267 -5.66 2.53 11.58
CA GLY A 267 -5.23 2.59 12.99
C GLY A 267 -5.17 1.20 13.65
N SER A 268 -3.96 0.69 13.86
CA SER A 268 -3.61 -0.51 14.67
C SER A 268 -4.15 -1.87 14.22
N LEU A 269 -3.27 -2.66 13.60
CA LEU A 269 -2.98 -4.05 13.99
C LEU A 269 -1.55 -4.37 13.51
N GLY A 270 -0.79 -5.07 14.35
CA GLY A 270 0.59 -5.46 14.07
C GLY A 270 0.67 -6.25 12.77
N TRP A 271 1.51 -5.79 11.84
CA TRP A 271 1.93 -6.60 10.70
C TRP A 271 3.42 -6.80 10.84
N ASP A 272 3.80 -7.66 11.78
CA ASP A 272 4.92 -8.53 11.47
C ASP A 272 4.39 -9.47 10.39
N TRP A 273 5.04 -9.45 9.23
CA TRP A 273 4.91 -10.52 8.26
C TRP A 273 4.96 -11.82 9.03
N ASP A 274 3.99 -12.71 8.87
CA ASP A 274 4.06 -14.02 9.52
C ASP A 274 5.22 -14.78 8.85
N GLU A 275 6.44 -14.55 9.36
CA GLU A 275 7.72 -15.13 8.92
C GLU A 275 7.67 -16.66 8.96
N SER A 276 6.71 -17.21 9.71
CA SER A 276 6.34 -18.62 9.80
C SER A 276 5.75 -19.20 8.51
N SER A 277 5.20 -18.37 7.62
CA SER A 277 4.54 -18.85 6.39
C SER A 277 5.51 -19.05 5.22
N ALA A 278 6.73 -18.51 5.31
CA ALA A 278 7.83 -18.81 4.38
C ALA A 278 8.70 -19.99 4.85
N VAL A 279 8.73 -20.27 6.16
CA VAL A 279 9.36 -21.46 6.73
C VAL A 279 8.32 -22.56 6.82
N GLY A 280 8.04 -23.20 5.69
CA GLY A 280 7.33 -24.48 5.71
C GLY A 280 8.05 -25.40 6.69
N ARG A 281 7.35 -25.86 7.74
CA ARG A 281 7.86 -26.85 8.69
C ARG A 281 8.36 -28.05 7.90
N VAL A 282 9.66 -28.12 7.69
CA VAL A 282 10.34 -29.39 7.37
C VAL A 282 10.26 -30.19 8.66
N LYS A 283 9.18 -30.97 8.80
CA LYS A 283 9.16 -32.05 9.78
C LYS A 283 10.30 -32.98 9.39
N PRO A 284 11.25 -33.30 10.29
CA PRO A 284 12.23 -34.32 10.00
C PRO A 284 11.47 -35.62 9.74
N LYS A 285 11.64 -36.16 8.54
CA LYS A 285 11.24 -37.53 8.20
C LYS A 285 12.06 -38.40 9.16
N LYS A 286 11.41 -38.99 10.18
CA LYS A 286 12.01 -40.10 10.92
C LYS A 286 12.27 -41.20 9.90
N VAL A 287 13.53 -41.32 9.51
CA VAL A 287 14.08 -42.58 9.03
C VAL A 287 14.30 -43.39 10.30
N GLY A 288 13.61 -44.51 10.40
CA GLY A 288 13.71 -45.47 11.49
C GLY A 288 13.36 -46.83 10.91
N ASP A 289 14.43 -47.56 10.66
CA ASP A 289 14.62 -48.99 10.37
C ASP A 289 13.45 -49.94 10.70
#